data_AF-A0A1H5CFC2-F1
#
_entry.id   AF-A0A1H5CFC2-F1
#
_cell.length_a   1.000
_cell.length_b   1.000
_cell.length_c   1.000
_cell.angle_alpha   90.00
_cell.angle_beta   90.00
_cell.angle_gamma   90.00
#
_symmetry.space_group_name_H-M   'P 1'
#
loop_
_entity.id
_entity.type
_entity.pdbx_description
1 polymer ?
#
loop_
_entity_poly.entity_id
_entity_poly.type
_entity_poly.pdbx_seq_one_letter_code
_entity_poly.pdbx_strand_id
1 'polypeptide(L)'
;MTEVTIKPPSSDLFYVTIDGTRAIDSLAIGQLWQKFGWKNLLGGLNAAASDANRRTDTAHANLPIRFATESQRFVQKGGSVKTGNSFADIVIMPEGRDGSGVDAGNWPSATKSGNVSQINAANTFIQGFILAPACNPATSALGSGARLADLVYVSSHGVRTGDMFGTASNDIDEVDPFFILAKAAATGGKFAGVKWLILSNCNTLVAETHNDWLTLMTASKSFRGILGYHGTSVAADPSSGADVTFVNQLAKGKSLKDAWRQANTSWGMADRWVVVCHDAAKNDTIAQWNGGTLSGVPFAPAPVIKLFDENNLSGVAVTRSSDPFQVFWSIIAAGTTTKITPANRYTKGNKIKPGSTISITVASAPKVATFAAGTVIEVTLIFVREDYIEPIDVTKMFTITAKTGIDPAVTTVRRNTQRSDKGVDTWVMKVTSAAASVTLGLTIQSKLFLGDVHHNLPFWLKAKFTAPNGTGVPTFDFIHDAAIYSA
;
A
#
# COMPACT_ATOMS: atom_id res chain seq x y z
N MET A 1 -18.95 1.45 -27.92
CA MET A 1 -19.47 1.53 -26.53
C MET A 1 -20.98 1.53 -26.62
N THR A 2 -21.68 0.65 -25.92
CA THR A 2 -23.16 0.70 -25.83
C THR A 2 -23.57 1.88 -24.97
N GLU A 3 -24.41 2.77 -25.51
CA GLU A 3 -25.04 3.87 -24.76
C GLU A 3 -25.94 3.26 -23.69
N VAL A 4 -25.47 3.26 -22.43
CA VAL A 4 -26.36 3.10 -21.29
C VAL A 4 -26.52 4.47 -20.66
N THR A 5 -27.74 4.98 -20.65
CA THR A 5 -28.09 6.28 -20.06
C THR A 5 -28.16 6.14 -18.54
N ILE A 6 -27.01 6.20 -17.87
CA ILE A 6 -26.98 6.41 -16.42
C ILE A 6 -27.44 7.84 -16.13
N LYS A 7 -28.46 7.98 -15.28
CA LYS A 7 -28.91 9.32 -14.84
C LYS A 7 -27.76 10.06 -14.17
N PRO A 8 -27.58 11.36 -14.45
CA PRO A 8 -26.56 12.15 -13.77
C PRO A 8 -26.82 12.19 -12.25
N PRO A 9 -25.79 12.52 -11.44
CA PRO A 9 -25.93 12.62 -10.00
C PRO A 9 -27.00 13.65 -9.59
N SER A 10 -27.75 13.32 -8.55
CA SER A 10 -28.74 14.23 -7.92
C SER A 10 -28.08 15.38 -7.13
N SER A 11 -26.79 15.25 -6.83
CA SER A 11 -25.91 16.26 -6.24
C SER A 11 -24.52 16.17 -6.87
N ASP A 12 -23.70 17.20 -6.74
CA ASP A 12 -22.31 17.11 -7.18
C ASP A 12 -21.58 15.94 -6.48
N LEU A 13 -21.01 15.03 -7.26
CA LEU A 13 -20.15 13.94 -6.82
C LEU A 13 -18.75 14.15 -7.40
N PHE A 14 -17.74 13.95 -6.57
CA PHE A 14 -16.36 14.23 -6.95
C PHE A 14 -15.50 12.98 -6.92
N TYR A 15 -14.55 12.87 -7.85
CA TYR A 15 -13.48 11.89 -7.80
C TYR A 15 -12.13 12.59 -7.83
N VAL A 16 -11.09 11.89 -7.37
CA VAL A 16 -9.70 12.33 -7.53
C VAL A 16 -8.82 11.15 -7.89
N THR A 17 -7.85 11.38 -8.78
CA THR A 17 -6.87 10.39 -9.23
C THR A 17 -5.47 10.83 -8.80
N ILE A 18 -4.70 9.89 -8.30
CA ILE A 18 -3.33 10.07 -7.82
C ILE A 18 -2.47 9.01 -8.51
N ASP A 19 -1.40 9.43 -9.17
CA ASP A 19 -0.51 8.53 -9.92
C ASP A 19 0.94 8.68 -9.49
N GLY A 20 1.49 7.62 -8.90
CA GLY A 20 2.91 7.54 -8.52
C GLY A 20 3.82 7.01 -9.63
N THR A 21 3.25 6.50 -10.72
CA THR A 21 3.99 5.82 -11.78
C THR A 21 3.77 6.56 -13.09
N ARG A 22 3.12 5.94 -14.08
CA ARG A 22 2.74 6.59 -15.33
C ARG A 22 1.25 6.90 -15.32
N ALA A 23 0.89 8.14 -15.59
CA ALA A 23 -0.45 8.68 -15.43
C ALA A 23 -1.58 7.99 -16.24
N ILE A 24 -1.28 7.14 -17.23
CA ILE A 24 -2.26 6.54 -18.16
C ILE A 24 -3.51 5.95 -17.47
N ASP A 25 -3.35 5.28 -16.33
CA ASP A 25 -4.42 4.58 -15.62
C ASP A 25 -5.33 5.57 -14.92
N SER A 26 -4.72 6.51 -14.20
CA SER A 26 -5.40 7.64 -13.57
C SER A 26 -6.16 8.51 -14.58
N LEU A 27 -5.58 8.75 -15.77
CA LEU A 27 -6.23 9.50 -16.85
C LEU A 27 -7.39 8.71 -17.47
N ALA A 28 -7.22 7.39 -17.67
CA ALA A 28 -8.27 6.52 -18.18
C ALA A 28 -9.47 6.50 -17.25
N ILE A 29 -9.26 6.18 -15.97
CA ILE A 29 -10.33 6.19 -14.97
C ILE A 29 -10.96 7.57 -14.88
N GLY A 30 -10.16 8.62 -14.77
CA GLY A 30 -10.66 9.99 -14.64
C GLY A 30 -11.59 10.38 -15.79
N GLN A 31 -11.13 10.29 -17.03
CA GLN A 31 -11.93 10.62 -18.20
C GLN A 31 -13.19 9.76 -18.31
N LEU A 32 -13.08 8.47 -18.01
CA LEU A 32 -14.20 7.54 -18.13
C LEU A 32 -15.24 7.75 -17.02
N TRP A 33 -14.82 8.14 -15.81
CA TRP A 33 -15.71 8.39 -14.68
C TRP A 33 -16.61 9.61 -14.90
N GLN A 34 -16.12 10.63 -15.63
CA GLN A 34 -16.92 11.81 -16.00
C GLN A 34 -18.17 11.44 -16.81
N LYS A 35 -18.18 10.29 -17.50
CA LYS A 35 -19.37 9.80 -18.23
C LYS A 35 -20.55 9.48 -17.32
N PHE A 36 -20.31 9.28 -16.02
CA PHE A 36 -21.36 9.14 -15.02
C PHE A 36 -21.88 10.48 -14.49
N GLY A 37 -21.40 11.61 -15.02
CA GLY A 37 -21.77 12.97 -14.59
C GLY A 37 -20.98 13.50 -13.39
N TRP A 38 -19.89 12.82 -13.01
CA TRP A 38 -19.05 13.20 -11.87
C TRP A 38 -18.00 14.23 -12.28
N LYS A 39 -17.56 15.02 -11.31
CA LYS A 39 -16.57 16.08 -11.52
C LYS A 39 -15.23 15.67 -10.93
N ASN A 40 -14.14 16.01 -11.61
CA ASN A 40 -12.81 15.90 -11.03
C ASN A 40 -12.65 16.93 -9.89
N LEU A 41 -12.27 16.48 -8.69
CA LEU A 41 -12.05 17.36 -7.53
C LEU A 41 -11.05 18.47 -7.86
N LEU A 42 -10.01 18.13 -8.62
CA LEU A 42 -8.89 19.01 -9.01
C LEU A 42 -9.32 20.10 -10.00
N GLY A 43 -10.49 19.97 -10.62
CA GLY A 43 -11.09 21.03 -11.43
C GLY A 43 -11.50 22.25 -10.60
N GLY A 44 -11.46 22.18 -9.27
CA GLY A 44 -11.59 23.34 -8.38
C GLY A 44 -10.33 24.21 -8.26
N LEU A 45 -9.20 23.77 -8.81
CA LEU A 45 -7.94 24.52 -8.77
C LEU A 45 -7.79 25.43 -9.99
N ASN A 46 -7.16 26.58 -9.78
CA ASN A 46 -6.81 27.52 -10.84
C ASN A 46 -5.72 26.96 -11.74
N ALA A 47 -5.80 27.26 -13.03
CA ALA A 47 -4.69 27.03 -13.95
C ALA A 47 -3.54 28.00 -13.65
N ALA A 48 -2.30 27.55 -13.79
CA ALA A 48 -1.15 28.43 -13.65
C ALA A 48 -1.11 29.42 -14.83
N ALA A 49 -0.80 30.70 -14.56
CA ALA A 49 -0.74 31.72 -15.62
C ALA A 49 0.33 31.41 -16.69
N SER A 50 1.43 30.75 -16.30
CA SER A 50 2.51 30.36 -17.20
C SER A 50 2.28 29.04 -17.93
N ASP A 51 1.28 28.25 -17.54
CA ASP A 51 1.05 26.90 -18.04
C ASP A 51 -0.40 26.48 -17.81
N ALA A 52 -1.21 26.58 -18.86
CA ALA A 52 -2.64 26.27 -18.81
C ALA A 52 -2.95 24.81 -18.45
N ASN A 53 -1.98 23.90 -18.58
CA ASN A 53 -2.14 22.50 -18.17
C ASN A 53 -1.80 22.28 -16.71
N ARG A 54 -0.97 23.14 -16.09
CA ARG A 54 -0.68 23.07 -14.66
C ARG A 54 -1.85 23.61 -13.84
N ARG A 55 -2.13 22.96 -12.71
CA ARG A 55 -3.03 23.45 -11.67
C ARG A 55 -2.22 23.89 -10.47
N THR A 56 -2.62 24.99 -9.83
CA THR A 56 -1.90 25.56 -8.70
C THR A 56 -2.67 25.25 -7.41
N ASP A 57 -2.07 24.45 -6.55
CA ASP A 57 -2.45 24.39 -5.14
C ASP A 57 -1.68 25.48 -4.37
N THR A 58 -2.37 26.49 -3.86
CA THR A 58 -1.72 27.60 -3.15
C THR A 58 -1.09 27.16 -1.83
N ALA A 59 -1.55 26.05 -1.23
CA ALA A 59 -0.95 25.50 -0.01
C ALA A 59 0.28 24.63 -0.31
N HIS A 60 0.35 24.05 -1.53
CA HIS A 60 1.40 23.12 -1.94
C HIS A 60 1.86 23.44 -3.38
N ALA A 61 2.47 24.61 -3.59
CA ALA A 61 2.77 25.14 -4.92
C ALA A 61 3.65 24.22 -5.81
N ASN A 62 4.45 23.36 -5.18
CA ASN A 62 5.34 22.41 -5.86
C ASN A 62 4.70 21.04 -6.12
N LEU A 63 3.48 20.79 -5.64
CA LEU A 63 2.78 19.53 -5.91
C LEU A 63 2.46 19.44 -7.41
N PRO A 64 2.92 18.39 -8.13
CA PRO A 64 2.61 18.27 -9.54
C PRO A 64 1.14 17.90 -9.74
N ILE A 65 0.34 18.86 -10.21
CA ILE A 65 -1.07 18.67 -10.56
C ILE A 65 -1.28 19.19 -11.97
N ARG A 66 -1.70 18.34 -12.90
CA ARG A 66 -1.79 18.72 -14.31
C ARG A 66 -2.98 18.09 -15.01
N PHE A 67 -3.56 18.84 -15.94
CA PHE A 67 -4.28 18.26 -17.06
C PHE A 67 -3.26 17.61 -18.00
N ALA A 68 -3.35 16.30 -18.17
CA ALA A 68 -2.41 15.54 -18.98
C ALA A 68 -3.16 14.70 -20.02
N THR A 69 -2.45 14.35 -21.10
CA THR A 69 -2.94 13.41 -22.12
C THR A 69 -1.90 12.33 -22.33
N GLU A 70 -2.33 11.07 -22.29
CA GLU A 70 -1.49 9.93 -22.59
C GLU A 70 -2.22 8.94 -23.50
N SER A 71 -1.45 8.08 -24.15
CA SER A 71 -1.99 7.02 -24.99
C SER A 71 -1.40 5.69 -24.58
N GLN A 72 -2.22 4.64 -24.65
CA GLN A 72 -1.77 3.26 -24.45
C GLN A 72 -0.67 2.91 -25.45
N ARG A 73 0.33 2.16 -25.01
CA ARG A 73 1.49 1.71 -25.79
C ARG A 73 1.70 0.22 -25.60
N PHE A 74 1.43 -0.56 -26.65
CA PHE A 74 1.64 -2.01 -26.62
C PHE A 74 2.91 -2.37 -27.38
N VAL A 75 3.92 -2.89 -26.67
CA VAL A 75 5.15 -3.41 -27.29
C VAL A 75 4.84 -4.75 -27.96
N GLN A 76 5.04 -4.84 -29.27
CA GLN A 76 4.81 -6.04 -30.05
C GLN A 76 6.05 -6.96 -30.03
N LYS A 77 5.87 -8.23 -30.40
CA LYS A 77 6.94 -9.25 -30.43
C LYS A 77 8.16 -8.87 -31.30
N GLY A 78 7.99 -7.93 -32.24
CA GLY A 78 9.07 -7.38 -33.08
C GLY A 78 9.66 -6.05 -32.59
N GLY A 79 9.34 -5.60 -31.37
CA GLY A 79 9.83 -4.35 -30.79
C GLY A 79 9.07 -3.08 -31.24
N SER A 80 8.16 -3.18 -32.23
CA SER A 80 7.28 -2.08 -32.61
C SER A 80 6.28 -1.73 -31.51
N VAL A 81 5.94 -0.45 -31.36
CA VAL A 81 4.94 0.02 -30.39
C VAL A 81 3.63 0.32 -31.12
N LYS A 82 2.55 -0.34 -30.72
CA LYS A 82 1.19 -0.03 -31.18
C LYS A 82 0.53 0.93 -30.19
N THR A 83 0.07 2.07 -30.69
CA THR A 83 -0.72 3.01 -29.88
C THR A 83 -2.18 2.57 -29.79
N GLY A 84 -2.73 2.56 -28.59
CA GLY A 84 -4.15 2.27 -28.33
C GLY A 84 -4.97 3.54 -28.09
N ASN A 85 -5.91 3.47 -27.14
CA ASN A 85 -6.74 4.61 -26.78
C ASN A 85 -5.90 5.74 -26.17
N SER A 86 -6.37 6.97 -26.34
CA SER A 86 -5.81 8.15 -25.67
C SER A 86 -6.79 8.65 -24.61
N PHE A 87 -6.23 9.01 -23.46
CA PHE A 87 -6.97 9.49 -22.31
C PHE A 87 -6.46 10.85 -21.84
N ALA A 88 -7.36 11.70 -21.35
CA ALA A 88 -7.02 13.01 -20.81
C ALA A 88 -7.89 13.41 -19.63
N ASP A 89 -7.26 13.84 -18.54
CA ASP A 89 -7.91 14.37 -17.34
C ASP A 89 -6.89 15.14 -16.47
N ILE A 90 -7.35 15.72 -15.36
CA ILE A 90 -6.50 16.30 -14.32
C ILE A 90 -6.09 15.21 -13.32
N VAL A 91 -4.80 15.14 -12.99
CA VAL A 91 -4.22 14.13 -12.08
C VAL A 91 -3.21 14.77 -11.14
N ILE A 92 -3.10 14.25 -9.91
CA ILE A 92 -1.97 14.54 -9.01
C ILE A 92 -0.88 13.49 -9.23
N MET A 93 0.35 13.94 -9.41
CA MET A 93 1.49 13.09 -9.73
C MET A 93 2.62 13.35 -8.72
N PRO A 94 2.55 12.81 -7.49
CA PRO A 94 3.42 13.21 -6.39
C PRO A 94 4.92 12.95 -6.63
N GLU A 95 5.27 12.07 -7.58
CA GLU A 95 6.65 11.80 -7.99
C GLU A 95 6.94 12.22 -9.44
N GLY A 96 6.03 12.97 -10.07
CA GLY A 96 6.13 13.36 -11.48
C GLY A 96 5.31 12.48 -12.41
N ARG A 97 5.27 12.86 -13.68
CA ARG A 97 4.40 12.30 -14.72
C ARG A 97 4.68 10.84 -15.02
N ASP A 98 5.95 10.45 -15.00
CA ASP A 98 6.39 9.06 -15.15
C ASP A 98 6.85 8.45 -13.82
N GLY A 99 6.64 9.18 -12.71
CA GLY A 99 7.03 8.78 -11.36
C GLY A 99 8.53 8.88 -11.09
N SER A 100 9.35 9.31 -12.04
CA SER A 100 10.82 9.26 -11.94
C SER A 100 11.43 10.39 -11.10
N GLY A 101 10.66 11.44 -10.77
CA GLY A 101 11.14 12.58 -10.00
C GLY A 101 12.01 13.56 -10.77
N VAL A 102 12.03 13.52 -12.12
CA VAL A 102 12.89 14.41 -12.94
C VAL A 102 12.19 15.09 -14.12
N ASP A 103 10.88 14.94 -14.25
CA ASP A 103 10.13 15.55 -15.36
C ASP A 103 10.19 17.07 -15.36
N ALA A 104 10.61 17.64 -16.50
CA ALA A 104 10.62 19.07 -16.73
C ALA A 104 9.21 19.68 -16.56
N GLY A 105 9.12 20.76 -15.79
CA GLY A 105 7.85 21.47 -15.51
C GLY A 105 7.04 20.89 -14.35
N ASN A 106 7.41 19.72 -13.82
CA ASN A 106 6.91 19.19 -12.55
C ASN A 106 7.90 19.43 -11.42
N TRP A 107 9.20 19.34 -11.72
CA TRP A 107 10.25 19.43 -10.73
C TRP A 107 11.28 20.53 -11.04
N PRO A 108 11.89 21.15 -10.01
CA PRO A 108 12.85 22.23 -10.19
C PRO A 108 14.25 21.76 -10.64
N SER A 109 14.68 20.55 -10.25
CA SER A 109 15.97 19.98 -10.66
C SER A 109 15.80 19.00 -11.82
N ALA A 110 16.81 18.92 -12.69
CA ALA A 110 16.92 17.88 -13.71
C ALA A 110 17.44 16.54 -13.16
N THR A 111 17.78 16.48 -11.87
CA THR A 111 18.32 15.28 -11.20
C THR A 111 17.38 14.79 -10.09
N LYS A 112 17.27 13.47 -9.97
CA LYS A 112 16.51 12.76 -8.94
C LYS A 112 16.87 13.25 -7.53
N SER A 113 18.17 13.27 -7.22
CA SER A 113 18.71 13.70 -5.92
C SER A 113 18.42 15.17 -5.60
N GLY A 114 18.34 16.04 -6.61
CA GLY A 114 18.04 17.46 -6.42
C GLY A 114 16.58 17.75 -6.08
N ASN A 115 15.67 16.77 -6.26
CA ASN A 115 14.23 16.93 -6.04
C ASN A 115 13.70 16.21 -4.79
N VAL A 116 14.55 15.46 -4.07
CA VAL A 116 14.15 14.62 -2.91
C VAL A 116 13.29 15.37 -1.90
N SER A 117 13.70 16.59 -1.52
CA SER A 117 12.96 17.37 -0.51
C SER A 117 11.54 17.75 -0.96
N GLN A 118 11.38 18.07 -2.24
CA GLN A 118 10.10 18.47 -2.84
C GLN A 118 9.20 17.25 -3.04
N ILE A 119 9.77 16.13 -3.48
CA ILE A 119 9.05 14.86 -3.60
C ILE A 119 8.56 14.41 -2.21
N ASN A 120 9.42 14.43 -1.19
CA ASN A 120 9.00 14.08 0.18
C ASN A 120 7.93 15.02 0.75
N ALA A 121 7.97 16.31 0.42
CA ALA A 121 6.92 17.25 0.80
C ALA A 121 5.59 16.90 0.12
N ALA A 122 5.60 16.55 -1.18
CA ALA A 122 4.43 16.06 -1.90
C ALA A 122 3.91 14.75 -1.29
N ASN A 123 4.79 13.76 -1.09
CA ASN A 123 4.46 12.45 -0.52
C ASN A 123 3.86 12.59 0.89
N THR A 124 4.40 13.48 1.72
CA THR A 124 3.87 13.78 3.07
C THR A 124 2.45 14.35 3.00
N PHE A 125 2.18 15.26 2.08
CA PHE A 125 0.83 15.80 1.87
C PHE A 125 -0.15 14.70 1.42
N ILE A 126 0.27 13.86 0.46
CA ILE A 126 -0.57 12.80 -0.09
C ILE A 126 -0.97 11.75 0.96
N GLN A 127 -0.10 11.45 1.93
CA GLN A 127 -0.43 10.51 3.02
C GLN A 127 -1.74 10.89 3.74
N GLY A 128 -1.97 12.18 3.98
CA GLY A 128 -3.21 12.68 4.57
C GLY A 128 -4.33 12.91 3.54
N PHE A 129 -3.97 13.41 2.36
CA PHE A 129 -4.95 13.77 1.32
C PHE A 129 -5.75 12.56 0.81
N ILE A 130 -5.15 11.37 0.71
CA ILE A 130 -5.88 10.14 0.32
C ILE A 130 -7.05 9.84 1.27
N LEU A 131 -6.88 10.13 2.56
CA LEU A 131 -7.90 9.86 3.57
C LEU A 131 -9.00 10.93 3.56
N ALA A 132 -8.64 12.20 3.33
CA ALA A 132 -9.56 13.33 3.37
C ALA A 132 -9.32 14.28 2.17
N PRO A 133 -9.64 13.84 0.94
CA PRO A 133 -9.38 14.61 -0.27
C PRO A 133 -10.35 15.79 -0.35
N ALA A 134 -9.89 16.95 0.08
CA ALA A 134 -10.67 18.18 0.12
C ALA A 134 -10.11 19.24 -0.83
N CYS A 135 -10.98 20.05 -1.42
CA CYS A 135 -10.61 21.22 -2.21
C CYS A 135 -11.43 22.44 -1.77
N ASN A 136 -10.74 23.57 -1.66
CA ASN A 136 -11.34 24.89 -1.54
C ASN A 136 -11.14 25.66 -2.85
N PRO A 137 -12.15 25.72 -3.73
CA PRO A 137 -12.03 26.42 -5.01
C PRO A 137 -11.82 27.93 -4.86
N ALA A 138 -12.32 28.53 -3.78
CA ALA A 138 -12.20 29.99 -3.57
C ALA A 138 -10.74 30.41 -3.34
N THR A 139 -9.94 29.53 -2.73
CA THR A 139 -8.52 29.78 -2.46
C THR A 139 -7.61 28.96 -3.37
N SER A 140 -8.15 28.11 -4.25
CA SER A 140 -7.38 27.14 -5.03
C SER A 140 -6.43 26.32 -4.16
N ALA A 141 -6.95 25.73 -3.07
CA ALA A 141 -6.16 24.98 -2.10
C ALA A 141 -6.70 23.55 -1.92
N LEU A 142 -5.80 22.56 -1.84
CA LEU A 142 -6.17 21.20 -1.44
C LEU A 142 -5.98 20.99 0.07
N GLY A 143 -6.58 19.92 0.60
CA GLY A 143 -6.52 19.56 2.02
C GLY A 143 -7.42 20.43 2.92
N SER A 144 -8.21 21.32 2.33
CA SER A 144 -9.19 22.17 3.02
C SER A 144 -10.43 22.38 2.17
N GLY A 145 -11.53 22.83 2.78
CA GLY A 145 -12.78 23.16 2.08
C GLY A 145 -13.86 22.09 2.20
N ALA A 146 -15.08 22.46 1.78
CA ALA A 146 -16.26 21.61 1.88
C ALA A 146 -16.42 20.65 0.69
N ARG A 147 -15.69 20.86 -0.42
CA ARG A 147 -15.72 19.95 -1.57
C ARG A 147 -14.81 18.76 -1.25
N LEU A 148 -15.41 17.59 -1.06
CA LEU A 148 -14.71 16.33 -0.77
C LEU A 148 -14.85 15.36 -1.95
N ALA A 149 -13.83 14.55 -2.23
CA ALA A 149 -13.99 13.44 -3.15
C ALA A 149 -14.79 12.28 -2.53
N ASP A 150 -15.74 11.78 -3.29
CA ASP A 150 -16.52 10.57 -3.04
C ASP A 150 -15.72 9.31 -3.42
N LEU A 151 -14.86 9.42 -4.43
CA LEU A 151 -14.01 8.34 -4.94
C LEU A 151 -12.54 8.79 -4.98
N VAL A 152 -11.65 7.95 -4.48
CA VAL A 152 -10.20 8.10 -4.67
C VAL A 152 -9.70 6.94 -5.51
N TYR A 153 -8.95 7.23 -6.56
CA TYR A 153 -8.22 6.25 -7.35
C TYR A 153 -6.71 6.48 -7.18
N VAL A 154 -5.97 5.42 -6.84
CA VAL A 154 -4.52 5.45 -6.68
C VAL A 154 -3.89 4.43 -7.63
N SER A 155 -3.06 4.91 -8.54
CA SER A 155 -2.19 4.09 -9.39
C SER A 155 -0.76 4.21 -8.90
N SER A 156 -0.12 3.09 -8.59
CA SER A 156 1.18 3.11 -7.93
C SER A 156 1.91 1.77 -8.00
N HIS A 157 3.18 1.75 -7.56
CA HIS A 157 3.74 0.53 -7.02
C HIS A 157 3.11 0.23 -5.64
N GLY A 158 3.09 -1.04 -5.28
CA GLY A 158 2.60 -1.50 -4.00
C GLY A 158 3.40 -2.69 -3.50
N VAL A 159 3.40 -2.85 -2.18
CA VAL A 159 4.07 -3.94 -1.47
C VAL A 159 3.12 -4.51 -0.43
N ARG A 160 3.34 -5.76 0.03
CA ARG A 160 2.45 -6.42 1.00
C ARG A 160 2.38 -5.76 2.39
N THR A 161 3.14 -4.68 2.67
CA THR A 161 2.85 -3.78 3.81
C THR A 161 1.62 -2.89 3.60
N GLY A 162 1.06 -2.85 2.40
CA GLY A 162 0.01 -1.92 2.02
C GLY A 162 0.52 -0.53 1.64
N ASP A 163 1.84 -0.31 1.66
CA ASP A 163 2.43 0.97 1.31
C ASP A 163 2.39 1.20 -0.21
N MET A 164 2.22 2.47 -0.58
CA MET A 164 2.08 2.93 -1.96
C MET A 164 3.14 3.98 -2.25
N PHE A 165 3.83 3.79 -3.36
CA PHE A 165 4.99 4.59 -3.71
C PHE A 165 5.15 4.67 -5.24
N GLY A 166 5.87 5.68 -5.70
CA GLY A 166 6.21 5.85 -7.10
C GLY A 166 7.59 5.32 -7.45
N THR A 167 8.03 5.58 -8.68
CA THR A 167 9.32 5.09 -9.17
C THR A 167 10.49 5.72 -8.41
N ALA A 168 10.41 7.01 -8.04
CA ALA A 168 11.48 7.70 -7.34
C ALA A 168 11.72 7.12 -5.93
N SER A 169 10.67 6.75 -5.19
CA SER A 169 10.79 6.05 -3.90
C SER A 169 11.52 4.71 -3.99
N ASN A 170 11.41 4.01 -5.12
CA ASN A 170 12.08 2.73 -5.34
C ASN A 170 13.56 2.91 -5.72
N ASP A 171 13.88 4.03 -6.38
CA ASP A 171 15.20 4.30 -6.94
C ASP A 171 16.08 5.21 -6.04
N ILE A 172 15.50 5.84 -5.02
CA ILE A 172 16.20 6.79 -4.15
C ILE A 172 15.86 6.46 -2.69
N ASP A 173 16.87 6.11 -1.89
CA ASP A 173 16.66 5.79 -0.47
C ASP A 173 15.95 6.95 0.26
N GLU A 174 16.35 8.19 0.03
CA GLU A 174 15.76 9.32 0.77
C GLU A 174 14.30 9.62 0.47
N VAL A 175 13.67 8.99 -0.54
CA VAL A 175 12.28 9.29 -0.91
C VAL A 175 11.31 8.29 -0.24
N ASP A 176 10.45 8.81 0.62
CA ASP A 176 9.47 8.01 1.38
C ASP A 176 8.24 7.65 0.54
N PRO A 177 7.51 6.55 0.83
CA PRO A 177 6.21 6.28 0.21
C PRO A 177 5.20 7.41 0.43
N PHE A 178 4.37 7.68 -0.58
CA PHE A 178 3.30 8.67 -0.47
C PHE A 178 2.05 8.18 0.25
N PHE A 179 1.92 6.87 0.51
CA PHE A 179 0.95 6.33 1.46
C PHE A 179 1.55 5.19 2.25
N ILE A 180 1.48 5.28 3.58
CA ILE A 180 1.96 4.25 4.50
C ILE A 180 0.77 3.77 5.32
N LEU A 181 0.21 2.60 4.96
CA LEU A 181 -1.06 2.12 5.51
C LEU A 181 -1.00 1.94 7.03
N ALA A 182 0.01 1.23 7.51
CA ALA A 182 0.16 0.93 8.92
C ALA A 182 0.39 2.21 9.76
N LYS A 183 1.05 3.23 9.20
CA LYS A 183 1.18 4.55 9.85
C LYS A 183 -0.17 5.23 9.95
N ALA A 184 -0.95 5.26 8.86
CA ALA A 184 -2.29 5.85 8.86
C ALA A 184 -3.21 5.18 9.89
N ALA A 185 -3.19 3.85 9.98
CA ALA A 185 -3.95 3.11 10.98
C ALA A 185 -3.49 3.44 12.41
N ALA A 186 -2.17 3.42 12.66
CA ALA A 186 -1.59 3.65 13.98
C ALA A 186 -1.80 5.09 14.51
N THR A 187 -1.88 6.09 13.63
CA THR A 187 -2.08 7.49 14.02
C THR A 187 -3.54 7.93 14.05
N GLY A 188 -4.49 6.99 13.91
CA GLY A 188 -5.92 7.29 13.96
C GLY A 188 -6.45 7.98 12.71
N GLY A 189 -5.84 7.70 11.55
CA GLY A 189 -6.33 8.15 10.25
C GLY A 189 -7.78 7.74 10.02
N LYS A 190 -8.53 8.58 9.31
CA LYS A 190 -9.95 8.36 9.02
C LYS A 190 -10.32 8.88 7.65
N PHE A 191 -11.13 8.11 6.93
CA PHE A 191 -11.68 8.58 5.66
C PHE A 191 -12.76 9.64 5.89
N ALA A 192 -12.67 10.76 5.19
CA ALA A 192 -13.66 11.84 5.21
C ALA A 192 -14.19 12.11 3.80
N GLY A 193 -15.50 11.98 3.60
CA GLY A 193 -16.15 12.15 2.30
C GLY A 193 -16.01 10.92 1.41
N VAL A 194 -14.82 10.31 1.36
CA VAL A 194 -14.54 9.12 0.55
C VAL A 194 -15.50 7.99 0.92
N LYS A 195 -16.11 7.39 -0.10
CA LYS A 195 -16.96 6.21 0.00
C LYS A 195 -16.25 4.98 -0.57
N TRP A 196 -15.53 5.12 -1.68
CA TRP A 196 -14.76 4.02 -2.25
C TRP A 196 -13.32 4.45 -2.57
N LEU A 197 -12.39 3.53 -2.33
CA LEU A 197 -10.98 3.63 -2.71
C LEU A 197 -10.68 2.56 -3.75
N ILE A 198 -10.05 2.93 -4.86
CA ILE A 198 -9.58 2.00 -5.90
C ILE A 198 -8.07 2.03 -5.92
N LEU A 199 -7.46 0.87 -5.70
CA LEU A 199 -6.02 0.68 -5.61
C LEU A 199 -5.55 -0.12 -6.83
N SER A 200 -5.06 0.61 -7.84
CA SER A 200 -4.40 0.04 -9.01
C SER A 200 -2.91 -0.13 -8.71
N ASN A 201 -2.60 -1.06 -7.80
CA ASN A 201 -1.24 -1.35 -7.39
C ASN A 201 -1.12 -2.80 -6.89
N CYS A 202 0.11 -3.32 -6.93
CA CYS A 202 0.39 -4.69 -6.52
C CYS A 202 0.24 -4.86 -5.00
N ASN A 203 -0.35 -5.98 -4.59
CA ASN A 203 -0.13 -6.56 -3.25
C ASN A 203 -0.57 -5.69 -2.04
N THR A 204 -1.46 -4.71 -2.18
CA THR A 204 -1.82 -3.82 -1.05
C THR A 204 -3.02 -4.28 -0.22
N LEU A 205 -3.87 -5.15 -0.78
CA LEU A 205 -5.01 -5.75 -0.08
C LEU A 205 -4.75 -7.24 0.14
N VAL A 206 -3.93 -7.56 1.13
CA VAL A 206 -3.58 -8.94 1.51
C VAL A 206 -4.01 -9.22 2.93
N ALA A 207 -4.03 -10.51 3.32
CA ALA A 207 -4.46 -10.93 4.66
C ALA A 207 -3.73 -10.20 5.78
N GLU A 208 -2.45 -9.90 5.56
CA GLU A 208 -1.56 -9.29 6.54
C GLU A 208 -1.81 -7.78 6.72
N THR A 209 -2.45 -7.10 5.77
CA THR A 209 -2.82 -5.68 5.88
C THR A 209 -4.25 -5.46 6.38
N HIS A 210 -5.02 -6.54 6.55
CA HIS A 210 -6.43 -6.45 6.93
C HIS A 210 -6.66 -5.73 8.25
N ASN A 211 -5.82 -5.92 9.27
CA ASN A 211 -6.00 -5.24 10.56
C ASN A 211 -5.90 -3.71 10.43
N ASP A 212 -4.97 -3.22 9.61
CA ASP A 212 -4.80 -1.79 9.34
C ASP A 212 -5.95 -1.23 8.50
N TRP A 213 -6.35 -1.95 7.45
CA TRP A 213 -7.51 -1.58 6.65
C TRP A 213 -8.81 -1.57 7.47
N LEU A 214 -9.06 -2.59 8.29
CA LEU A 214 -10.20 -2.64 9.21
C LEU A 214 -10.19 -1.46 10.17
N THR A 215 -9.02 -1.04 10.66
CA THR A 215 -8.89 0.13 11.53
C THR A 215 -9.36 1.40 10.81
N LEU A 216 -8.88 1.64 9.59
CA LEU A 216 -9.29 2.81 8.80
C LEU A 216 -10.77 2.77 8.37
N MET A 217 -11.26 1.59 7.96
CA MET A 217 -12.65 1.41 7.53
C MET A 217 -13.63 1.65 8.67
N THR A 218 -13.33 1.13 9.87
CA THR A 218 -14.22 1.27 11.03
C THR A 218 -14.18 2.65 11.68
N ALA A 219 -13.17 3.47 11.36
CA ALA A 219 -13.06 4.85 11.83
C ALA A 219 -13.94 5.85 11.05
N SER A 220 -14.47 5.47 9.88
CA SER A 220 -15.24 6.36 9.01
C SER A 220 -16.70 5.95 8.91
N LYS A 221 -17.59 6.96 8.84
CA LYS A 221 -19.01 6.73 8.57
C LYS A 221 -19.41 6.67 7.11
N SER A 222 -18.60 7.27 6.25
CA SER A 222 -18.87 7.38 4.82
C SER A 222 -18.20 6.28 4.01
N PHE A 223 -17.09 5.74 4.51
CA PHE A 223 -16.28 4.76 3.78
C PHE A 223 -16.98 3.40 3.68
N ARG A 224 -16.99 2.85 2.47
CA ARG A 224 -17.82 1.69 2.10
C ARG A 224 -16.99 0.49 1.67
N GLY A 225 -15.89 0.73 0.96
CA GLY A 225 -15.03 -0.35 0.50
C GLY A 225 -13.82 0.07 -0.30
N ILE A 226 -13.01 -0.93 -0.59
CA ILE A 226 -11.75 -0.85 -1.30
C ILE A 226 -11.77 -1.89 -2.42
N LEU A 227 -11.41 -1.49 -3.63
CA LEU A 227 -11.11 -2.38 -4.75
C LEU A 227 -9.59 -2.42 -4.93
N GLY A 228 -9.00 -3.58 -5.15
CA GLY A 228 -7.57 -3.67 -5.44
C GLY A 228 -7.09 -5.07 -5.77
N TYR A 229 -5.84 -5.37 -5.41
CA TYR A 229 -5.17 -6.64 -5.70
C TYR A 229 -4.53 -7.26 -4.46
N HIS A 230 -4.68 -8.58 -4.32
CA HIS A 230 -3.97 -9.39 -3.33
C HIS A 230 -2.67 -9.99 -3.90
N GLY A 231 -2.52 -9.92 -5.23
CA GLY A 231 -1.31 -10.28 -5.97
C GLY A 231 -0.76 -9.11 -6.80
N THR A 232 -0.04 -9.43 -7.88
CA THR A 232 0.40 -8.42 -8.86
C THR A 232 -0.79 -7.82 -9.63
N SER A 233 -0.75 -6.52 -9.86
CA SER A 233 -1.73 -5.82 -10.70
C SER A 233 -1.48 -6.08 -12.18
N VAL A 234 -2.44 -5.66 -13.02
CA VAL A 234 -2.23 -5.57 -14.46
C VAL A 234 -1.08 -4.59 -14.75
N ALA A 235 -0.22 -4.90 -15.72
CA ALA A 235 0.85 -3.99 -16.14
C ALA A 235 0.29 -2.67 -16.70
N ALA A 236 1.03 -1.57 -16.57
CA ALA A 236 0.57 -0.19 -16.81
C ALA A 236 -0.14 0.08 -18.17
N ASP A 237 0.25 -0.59 -19.25
CA ASP A 237 -0.40 -0.41 -20.55
C ASP A 237 -1.71 -1.20 -20.68
N PRO A 238 -1.72 -2.52 -20.36
CA PRO A 238 -2.95 -3.29 -20.27
C PRO A 238 -3.94 -2.85 -19.16
N SER A 239 -3.48 -2.22 -18.07
CA SER A 239 -4.31 -1.85 -16.89
C SER A 239 -5.37 -0.81 -17.24
N SER A 240 -5.03 0.24 -17.99
CA SER A 240 -6.03 1.17 -18.54
C SER A 240 -7.10 0.48 -19.42
N GLY A 241 -6.79 -0.68 -20.03
CA GLY A 241 -7.78 -1.52 -20.70
C GLY A 241 -8.72 -2.27 -19.74
N ALA A 242 -8.20 -2.73 -18.61
CA ALA A 242 -9.00 -3.25 -17.51
C ALA A 242 -9.90 -2.16 -16.93
N ASP A 243 -9.41 -0.93 -16.78
CA ASP A 243 -10.20 0.24 -16.33
C ASP A 243 -11.34 0.58 -17.29
N VAL A 244 -11.08 0.57 -18.60
CA VAL A 244 -12.14 0.69 -19.62
C VAL A 244 -13.19 -0.40 -19.45
N THR A 245 -12.76 -1.64 -19.21
CA THR A 245 -13.67 -2.76 -19.02
C THR A 245 -14.49 -2.58 -17.75
N PHE A 246 -13.86 -2.16 -16.65
CA PHE A 246 -14.49 -1.88 -15.37
C PHE A 246 -15.59 -0.83 -15.49
N VAL A 247 -15.28 0.34 -16.06
CA VAL A 247 -16.26 1.41 -16.25
C VAL A 247 -17.40 0.97 -17.18
N ASN A 248 -17.11 0.21 -18.24
CA ASN A 248 -18.15 -0.34 -19.11
C ASN A 248 -19.08 -1.33 -18.39
N GLN A 249 -18.58 -2.11 -17.43
CA GLN A 249 -19.41 -3.02 -16.63
C GLN A 249 -20.28 -2.25 -15.64
N LEU A 250 -19.73 -1.21 -15.00
CA LEU A 250 -20.51 -0.28 -14.17
C LEU A 250 -21.62 0.38 -14.98
N ALA A 251 -21.33 0.81 -16.21
CA ALA A 251 -22.30 1.39 -17.13
C ALA A 251 -23.46 0.42 -17.42
N LYS A 252 -23.20 -0.89 -17.44
CA LYS A 252 -24.20 -1.95 -17.62
C LYS A 252 -24.99 -2.29 -16.35
N GLY A 253 -24.84 -1.51 -15.28
CA GLY A 253 -25.57 -1.69 -14.02
C GLY A 253 -24.95 -2.72 -13.08
N LYS A 254 -23.72 -3.20 -13.33
CA LYS A 254 -23.03 -4.06 -12.38
C LYS A 254 -22.66 -3.30 -11.10
N SER A 255 -22.60 -4.02 -9.99
CA SER A 255 -22.04 -3.51 -8.75
C SER A 255 -20.55 -3.19 -8.93
N LEU A 256 -19.98 -2.33 -8.08
CA LEU A 256 -18.53 -2.06 -8.07
C LEU A 256 -17.72 -3.35 -7.96
N LYS A 257 -18.14 -4.25 -7.06
CA LYS A 257 -17.51 -5.56 -6.86
C LYS A 257 -17.56 -6.43 -8.12
N ASP A 258 -18.73 -6.59 -8.73
CA ASP A 258 -18.88 -7.49 -9.89
C ASP A 258 -18.25 -6.91 -11.16
N ALA A 259 -18.26 -5.58 -11.31
CA ALA A 259 -17.55 -4.91 -12.37
C ALA A 259 -16.03 -5.09 -12.24
N TRP A 260 -15.47 -4.94 -11.03
CA TRP A 260 -14.04 -5.11 -10.77
C TRP A 260 -13.58 -6.54 -11.06
N ARG A 261 -14.32 -7.53 -10.55
CA ARG A 261 -14.08 -8.95 -10.85
C ARG A 261 -14.07 -9.20 -12.36
N GLN A 262 -15.10 -8.75 -13.07
CA GLN A 262 -15.23 -9.03 -14.50
C GLN A 262 -14.14 -8.34 -15.33
N ALA A 263 -13.77 -7.11 -14.98
CA ALA A 263 -12.66 -6.42 -15.62
C ALA A 263 -11.36 -7.22 -15.48
N ASN A 264 -10.98 -7.55 -14.25
CA ASN A 264 -9.73 -8.28 -13.99
C ASN A 264 -9.71 -9.69 -14.59
N THR A 265 -10.83 -10.41 -14.51
CA THR A 265 -10.96 -11.73 -15.16
C THR A 265 -10.77 -11.63 -16.68
N SER A 266 -11.30 -10.60 -17.33
CA SER A 266 -11.18 -10.40 -18.78
C SER A 266 -9.75 -10.07 -19.22
N TRP A 267 -8.91 -9.61 -18.30
CA TRP A 267 -7.53 -9.22 -18.52
C TRP A 267 -6.52 -10.19 -17.91
N GLY A 268 -6.94 -11.44 -17.65
CA GLY A 268 -6.05 -12.52 -17.23
C GLY A 268 -5.63 -12.48 -15.76
N MET A 269 -6.29 -11.67 -14.93
CA MET A 269 -6.04 -11.54 -13.49
C MET A 269 -7.18 -12.17 -12.68
N ALA A 270 -7.67 -13.34 -13.12
CA ALA A 270 -8.83 -14.00 -12.51
C ALA A 270 -8.60 -14.39 -11.04
N ASP A 271 -7.34 -14.53 -10.62
CA ASP A 271 -6.84 -15.04 -9.35
C ASP A 271 -6.13 -13.99 -8.49
N ARG A 272 -6.28 -12.69 -8.80
CA ARG A 272 -5.51 -11.61 -8.12
C ARG A 272 -6.34 -10.42 -7.67
N TRP A 273 -7.57 -10.30 -8.15
CA TRP A 273 -8.47 -9.20 -7.77
C TRP A 273 -9.03 -9.44 -6.37
N VAL A 274 -9.25 -8.36 -5.63
CA VAL A 274 -9.89 -8.41 -4.31
C VAL A 274 -10.75 -7.19 -4.10
N VAL A 275 -11.83 -7.39 -3.35
CA VAL A 275 -12.70 -6.33 -2.85
C VAL A 275 -12.87 -6.52 -1.35
N VAL A 276 -12.56 -5.50 -0.57
CA VAL A 276 -12.84 -5.46 0.87
C VAL A 276 -13.87 -4.37 1.12
N CYS A 277 -15.08 -4.72 1.51
CA CYS A 277 -16.15 -3.75 1.72
C CYS A 277 -17.11 -4.14 2.84
N HIS A 278 -17.86 -3.17 3.34
CA HIS A 278 -18.99 -3.45 4.21
C HIS A 278 -20.01 -4.34 3.48
N ASP A 279 -20.61 -5.33 4.15
CA ASP A 279 -21.58 -6.24 3.50
C ASP A 279 -22.77 -5.48 2.88
N ALA A 280 -23.15 -4.35 3.48
CA ALA A 280 -24.16 -3.44 2.95
C ALA A 280 -23.79 -2.80 1.61
N ALA A 281 -22.48 -2.70 1.29
CA ALA A 281 -21.93 -2.04 0.12
C ALA A 281 -21.60 -3.00 -1.04
N LYS A 282 -21.70 -4.33 -0.84
CA LYS A 282 -21.32 -5.34 -1.85
C LYS A 282 -22.10 -5.24 -3.17
N ASN A 283 -23.27 -4.60 -3.14
CA ASN A 283 -24.17 -4.41 -4.27
C ASN A 283 -24.26 -2.93 -4.70
N ASP A 284 -23.36 -2.06 -4.23
CA ASP A 284 -23.33 -0.66 -4.64
C ASP A 284 -23.15 -0.56 -6.16
N THR A 285 -24.03 0.21 -6.81
CA THR A 285 -23.99 0.53 -8.25
C THR A 285 -23.83 2.03 -8.45
N ILE A 286 -23.36 2.43 -9.65
CA ILE A 286 -23.30 3.86 -10.02
C ILE A 286 -24.70 4.50 -10.02
N ALA A 287 -25.72 3.77 -10.46
CA ALA A 287 -27.10 4.28 -10.47
C ALA A 287 -27.60 4.63 -9.05
N GLN A 288 -27.32 3.77 -8.06
CA GLN A 288 -27.65 4.05 -6.67
C GLN A 288 -26.85 5.22 -6.11
N TRP A 289 -25.56 5.29 -6.44
CA TRP A 289 -24.69 6.38 -6.01
C TRP A 289 -25.17 7.72 -6.55
N ASN A 290 -25.41 7.82 -7.86
CA ASN A 290 -25.93 9.02 -8.50
C ASN A 290 -27.31 9.40 -7.96
N GLY A 291 -28.15 8.41 -7.70
CA GLY A 291 -29.48 8.61 -7.13
C GLY A 291 -29.50 8.96 -5.64
N GLY A 292 -28.36 8.95 -4.93
CA GLY A 292 -28.33 9.18 -3.49
C GLY A 292 -29.01 8.06 -2.68
N THR A 293 -29.07 6.84 -3.22
CA THR A 293 -29.81 5.69 -2.65
C THR A 293 -28.90 4.54 -2.22
N LEU A 294 -27.60 4.80 -2.04
CA LEU A 294 -26.70 3.84 -1.41
C LEU A 294 -27.23 3.49 -0.01
N SER A 295 -27.23 2.19 0.32
CA SER A 295 -27.59 1.70 1.65
C SER A 295 -26.72 2.36 2.72
N GLY A 296 -27.24 2.64 3.91
CA GLY A 296 -26.37 3.05 5.02
C GLY A 296 -25.37 1.96 5.39
N VAL A 297 -24.16 2.32 5.84
CA VAL A 297 -23.26 1.39 6.52
C VAL A 297 -23.65 1.39 8.01
N PRO A 298 -24.12 0.27 8.57
CA PRO A 298 -24.52 0.24 9.98
C PRO A 298 -23.30 0.36 10.89
N PHE A 299 -23.36 1.25 11.88
CA PHE A 299 -22.33 1.37 12.94
C PHE A 299 -22.63 0.51 14.17
N ALA A 300 -23.89 0.06 14.31
CA ALA A 300 -24.35 -0.77 15.42
C ALA A 300 -25.41 -1.78 14.92
N PRO A 301 -25.28 -3.10 15.21
CA PRO A 301 -24.07 -3.74 15.74
C PRO A 301 -22.87 -3.52 14.80
N ALA A 302 -21.65 -3.83 15.27
CA ALA A 302 -20.43 -3.54 14.52
C ALA A 302 -20.55 -4.01 13.05
N PRO A 303 -20.18 -3.17 12.07
CA PRO A 303 -20.39 -3.50 10.68
C PRO A 303 -19.65 -4.78 10.29
N VAL A 304 -20.32 -5.65 9.53
CA VAL A 304 -19.67 -6.80 8.90
C VAL A 304 -18.91 -6.31 7.68
N ILE A 305 -17.59 -6.40 7.71
CA ILE A 305 -16.71 -6.16 6.57
C ILE A 305 -16.36 -7.51 5.95
N LYS A 306 -16.47 -7.61 4.62
CA LYS A 306 -16.22 -8.84 3.86
C LYS A 306 -15.13 -8.64 2.83
N LEU A 307 -14.35 -9.69 2.65
CA LEU A 307 -13.43 -9.87 1.54
C LEU A 307 -14.11 -10.72 0.46
N PHE A 308 -13.99 -10.29 -0.78
CA PHE A 308 -14.40 -11.01 -1.98
C PHE A 308 -13.20 -11.14 -2.91
N ASP A 309 -12.92 -12.37 -3.31
CA ASP A 309 -11.84 -12.74 -4.24
C ASP A 309 -12.30 -13.94 -5.09
N GLU A 310 -11.40 -14.54 -5.86
CA GLU A 310 -11.68 -15.71 -6.70
C GLU A 310 -12.20 -16.93 -5.93
N ASN A 311 -11.82 -17.07 -4.66
CA ASN A 311 -12.17 -18.20 -3.80
C ASN A 311 -13.41 -17.92 -2.93
N ASN A 312 -13.77 -16.64 -2.76
CA ASN A 312 -14.78 -16.15 -1.82
C ASN A 312 -15.80 -15.24 -2.53
N LEU A 313 -16.40 -15.69 -3.62
CA LEU A 313 -17.34 -14.90 -4.42
C LEU A 313 -18.58 -14.38 -3.64
N SER A 314 -19.01 -15.13 -2.62
CA SER A 314 -20.10 -14.77 -1.71
C SER A 314 -19.66 -13.87 -0.55
N GLY A 315 -18.35 -13.67 -0.43
CA GLY A 315 -17.68 -12.89 0.60
C GLY A 315 -17.44 -13.68 1.89
N VAL A 316 -16.23 -13.55 2.44
CA VAL A 316 -15.86 -14.05 3.76
C VAL A 316 -15.69 -12.87 4.72
N ALA A 317 -16.14 -13.01 5.97
CA ALA A 317 -15.99 -11.95 6.96
C ALA A 317 -14.50 -11.72 7.26
N VAL A 318 -14.06 -10.46 7.21
CA VAL A 318 -12.72 -10.08 7.63
C VAL A 318 -12.75 -9.82 9.13
N THR A 319 -12.10 -10.70 9.89
CA THR A 319 -12.00 -10.58 11.34
C THR A 319 -10.66 -9.99 11.74
N ARG A 320 -10.64 -9.15 12.77
CA ARG A 320 -9.38 -8.72 13.36
C ARG A 320 -8.62 -9.93 13.90
N SER A 321 -7.38 -10.09 13.47
CA SER A 321 -6.46 -11.03 14.10
C SER A 321 -5.97 -10.41 15.40
N SER A 322 -6.02 -11.16 16.50
CA SER A 322 -5.33 -10.78 17.73
C SER A 322 -3.91 -11.30 17.68
N ASP A 323 -2.92 -10.42 17.74
CA ASP A 323 -1.52 -10.82 17.82
C ASP A 323 -1.25 -11.42 19.21
N PRO A 324 -0.90 -12.72 19.34
CA PRO A 324 -0.67 -13.35 20.63
C PRO A 324 0.69 -12.98 21.24
N PHE A 325 1.54 -12.29 20.46
CA PHE A 325 2.81 -11.73 20.86
C PHE A 325 3.22 -10.65 19.84
N GLN A 326 4.19 -9.82 20.18
CA GLN A 326 4.78 -8.82 19.29
C GLN A 326 6.15 -9.29 18.83
N VAL A 327 6.48 -9.03 17.57
CA VAL A 327 7.84 -9.17 17.04
C VAL A 327 8.21 -7.91 16.31
N PHE A 328 9.35 -7.31 16.70
CA PHE A 328 9.79 -6.06 16.11
C PHE A 328 11.30 -5.98 16.03
N TRP A 329 11.75 -5.19 15.05
CA TRP A 329 13.14 -4.77 14.94
C TRP A 329 13.41 -3.60 15.88
N SER A 330 14.64 -3.49 16.38
CA SER A 330 15.17 -2.25 16.95
C SER A 330 16.53 -1.94 16.33
N ILE A 331 16.82 -0.66 16.10
CA ILE A 331 18.15 -0.19 15.72
C ILE A 331 18.91 0.26 16.95
N ILE A 332 20.18 -0.13 17.02
CA ILE A 332 21.09 0.21 18.11
C ILE A 332 22.16 1.13 17.52
N ALA A 333 22.08 2.42 17.84
CA ALA A 333 22.99 3.44 17.33
C ALA A 333 23.35 4.44 18.43
N ALA A 334 24.64 4.77 18.56
CA ALA A 334 25.15 5.74 19.54
C ALA A 334 24.62 5.50 20.98
N GLY A 335 24.59 4.25 21.44
CA GLY A 335 24.10 3.87 22.76
C GLY A 335 22.58 3.93 22.95
N THR A 336 21.82 4.28 21.91
CA THR A 336 20.35 4.33 21.93
C THR A 336 19.77 3.12 21.21
N THR A 337 18.74 2.51 21.79
CA THR A 337 17.94 1.46 21.14
C THR A 337 16.58 2.03 20.74
N THR A 338 16.32 2.08 19.44
CA THR A 338 15.06 2.61 18.89
C THR A 338 14.23 1.46 18.33
N LYS A 339 13.05 1.22 18.92
CA LYS A 339 12.06 0.28 18.36
C LYS A 339 11.59 0.79 17.00
N ILE A 340 11.60 -0.10 16.00
CA ILE A 340 11.00 0.16 14.70
C ILE A 340 9.49 -0.06 14.80
N THR A 341 8.75 0.89 14.24
CA THR A 341 7.29 0.96 14.24
C THR A 341 6.81 1.40 12.86
N PRO A 342 5.53 1.20 12.52
CA PRO A 342 4.95 1.75 11.30
C PRO A 342 5.21 3.25 11.10
N ALA A 343 5.25 4.02 12.19
CA ALA A 343 5.38 5.46 12.15
C ALA A 343 6.81 5.95 11.87
N ASN A 344 7.84 5.16 12.18
CA ASN A 344 9.23 5.60 12.14
C ASN A 344 10.16 4.76 11.24
N ARG A 345 9.67 3.66 10.63
CA ARG A 345 10.49 2.73 9.84
C ARG A 345 11.15 3.35 8.60
N TYR A 346 10.56 4.40 8.05
CA TYR A 346 11.11 5.14 6.89
C TYR A 346 12.02 6.31 7.28
N THR A 347 12.10 6.68 8.57
CA THR A 347 13.04 7.71 9.02
C THR A 347 14.46 7.29 8.67
N LYS A 348 15.26 8.17 8.04
CA LYS A 348 16.62 7.86 7.54
C LYS A 348 17.53 7.15 8.56
N GLY A 349 17.51 7.56 9.84
CA GLY A 349 18.29 6.93 10.91
C GLY A 349 17.76 5.56 11.37
N ASN A 350 16.52 5.22 11.01
CA ASN A 350 15.83 3.99 11.38
C ASN A 350 15.79 2.95 10.24
N LYS A 351 16.46 3.23 9.12
CA LYS A 351 16.67 2.23 8.07
C LYS A 351 17.86 1.35 8.40
N ILE A 352 17.69 0.06 8.15
CA ILE A 352 18.75 -0.92 8.34
C ILE A 352 19.64 -0.96 7.11
N LYS A 353 20.95 -1.10 7.30
CA LYS A 353 21.94 -1.11 6.21
C LYS A 353 23.14 -1.96 6.61
N PRO A 354 24.03 -2.34 5.67
CA PRO A 354 25.34 -2.90 5.97
C PRO A 354 26.03 -2.24 7.18
N GLY A 355 26.45 -3.05 8.15
CA GLY A 355 27.11 -2.59 9.38
C GLY A 355 26.16 -2.10 10.49
N SER A 356 24.87 -1.93 10.23
CA SER A 356 23.90 -1.59 11.29
C SER A 356 23.90 -2.66 12.39
N THR A 357 23.91 -2.21 13.65
CA THR A 357 23.65 -3.06 14.80
C THR A 357 22.16 -2.97 15.12
N ILE A 358 21.50 -4.12 15.20
CA ILE A 358 20.06 -4.23 15.36
C ILE A 358 19.72 -5.30 16.40
N SER A 359 18.46 -5.37 16.79
CA SER A 359 17.93 -6.53 17.50
C SER A 359 16.54 -6.91 16.99
N ILE A 360 16.22 -8.20 17.10
CA ILE A 360 14.86 -8.70 16.99
C ILE A 360 14.38 -8.96 18.42
N THR A 361 13.27 -8.35 18.81
CA THR A 361 12.62 -8.64 20.08
C THR A 361 11.31 -9.35 19.84
N VAL A 362 11.11 -10.47 20.56
CA VAL A 362 9.84 -11.19 20.63
C VAL A 362 9.29 -10.98 22.04
N ALA A 363 8.17 -10.28 22.16
CA ALA A 363 7.55 -9.95 23.43
C ALA A 363 6.15 -10.58 23.53
N SER A 364 5.81 -11.16 24.67
CA SER A 364 4.47 -11.68 24.92
C SER A 364 3.41 -10.57 24.75
N ALA A 365 2.21 -10.92 24.25
CA ALA A 365 1.14 -9.94 24.13
C ALA A 365 0.81 -9.34 25.51
N PRO A 366 0.25 -8.12 25.59
CA PRO A 366 -0.05 -7.46 26.86
C PRO A 366 -0.90 -8.27 27.86
N LYS A 367 -1.58 -9.34 27.39
CA LYS A 367 -2.45 -10.22 28.19
C LYS A 367 -1.88 -11.63 28.44
N VAL A 368 -0.68 -11.94 27.96
CA VAL A 368 0.03 -13.22 28.24
C VAL A 368 1.26 -12.89 29.08
N ALA A 369 1.37 -13.44 30.29
CA ALA A 369 2.30 -12.92 31.30
C ALA A 369 3.79 -13.14 30.98
N THR A 370 4.17 -14.28 30.39
CA THR A 370 5.56 -14.63 30.04
C THR A 370 5.63 -15.82 29.07
N PHE A 371 6.74 -15.95 28.33
CA PHE A 371 7.14 -17.20 27.70
C PHE A 371 7.71 -18.15 28.75
N ALA A 372 7.27 -19.40 28.80
CA ALA A 372 7.80 -20.39 29.72
C ALA A 372 9.21 -20.86 29.33
N ALA A 373 10.02 -21.27 30.30
CA ALA A 373 11.31 -21.91 30.05
C ALA A 373 11.14 -23.15 29.17
N GLY A 374 12.01 -23.33 28.18
CA GLY A 374 11.93 -24.40 27.19
C GLY A 374 11.05 -24.12 25.98
N THR A 375 10.35 -22.97 25.95
CA THR A 375 9.62 -22.51 24.76
C THR A 375 10.59 -22.40 23.57
N VAL A 376 10.16 -22.84 22.39
CA VAL A 376 10.90 -22.62 21.14
C VAL A 376 10.23 -21.50 20.36
N ILE A 377 11.03 -20.51 19.96
CA ILE A 377 10.62 -19.37 19.13
C ILE A 377 11.41 -19.46 17.83
N GLU A 378 10.69 -19.64 16.73
CA GLU A 378 11.23 -19.61 15.37
C GLU A 378 10.90 -18.23 14.78
N VAL A 379 11.92 -17.50 14.33
CA VAL A 379 11.75 -16.21 13.62
C VAL A 379 12.29 -16.38 12.21
N THR A 380 11.40 -16.36 11.24
CA THR A 380 11.70 -16.42 9.81
C THR A 380 11.77 -15.01 9.23
N LEU A 381 12.88 -14.69 8.58
CA LEU A 381 13.01 -13.50 7.76
C LEU A 381 12.26 -13.72 6.43
N ILE A 382 11.27 -12.89 6.17
CA ILE A 382 10.50 -12.89 4.94
C ILE A 382 10.91 -11.65 4.14
N PHE A 383 11.48 -11.86 2.96
CA PHE A 383 11.86 -10.81 2.02
C PHE A 383 10.95 -10.92 0.79
N VAL A 384 10.24 -9.84 0.47
CA VAL A 384 9.03 -9.92 -0.37
C VAL A 384 9.19 -9.19 -1.67
N ARG A 385 9.93 -9.83 -2.56
CA ARG A 385 9.50 -9.95 -3.94
C ARG A 385 9.77 -11.38 -4.40
N GLU A 386 8.71 -12.10 -4.77
CA GLU A 386 8.80 -13.50 -5.21
C GLU A 386 9.54 -13.63 -6.55
N ASP A 387 9.63 -12.53 -7.32
CA ASP A 387 10.36 -12.38 -8.58
C ASP A 387 11.86 -12.10 -8.39
N TYR A 388 12.32 -11.86 -7.16
CA TYR A 388 13.72 -11.55 -6.87
C TYR A 388 14.50 -12.85 -6.66
N ILE A 389 15.54 -13.03 -7.48
CA ILE A 389 16.32 -14.28 -7.59
C ILE A 389 17.37 -14.36 -6.46
N GLU A 390 17.57 -13.28 -5.70
CA GLU A 390 18.59 -13.16 -4.66
C GLU A 390 18.33 -14.12 -3.51
N PRO A 391 19.27 -15.00 -3.13
CA PRO A 391 19.07 -15.98 -2.06
C PRO A 391 19.01 -15.31 -0.67
N ILE A 392 18.00 -15.64 0.15
CA ILE A 392 17.98 -15.29 1.57
C ILE A 392 18.81 -16.32 2.33
N ASP A 393 19.86 -15.88 3.01
CA ASP A 393 20.61 -16.71 3.94
C ASP A 393 20.95 -15.91 5.20
N VAL A 394 20.18 -16.10 6.27
CA VAL A 394 20.34 -15.32 7.51
C VAL A 394 21.71 -15.50 8.16
N THR A 395 22.42 -16.60 7.88
CA THR A 395 23.78 -16.84 8.41
C THR A 395 24.85 -16.04 7.66
N LYS A 396 24.56 -15.67 6.41
CA LYS A 396 25.43 -14.80 5.60
C LYS A 396 25.03 -13.33 5.70
N MET A 397 23.76 -13.05 5.97
CA MET A 397 23.25 -11.69 6.05
C MET A 397 23.50 -11.05 7.43
N PHE A 398 23.54 -11.86 8.50
CA PHE A 398 23.61 -11.36 9.87
C PHE A 398 24.64 -12.12 10.70
N THR A 399 25.32 -11.38 11.58
CA THR A 399 26.14 -11.96 12.66
C THR A 399 25.41 -11.79 13.97
N ILE A 400 25.24 -12.87 14.74
CA ILE A 400 24.64 -12.80 16.07
C ILE A 400 25.64 -12.18 17.05
N THR A 401 25.26 -11.07 17.67
CA THR A 401 26.12 -10.30 18.60
C THR A 401 25.66 -10.40 20.04
N ALA A 402 24.37 -10.58 20.30
CA ALA A 402 23.83 -10.69 21.65
C ALA A 402 22.65 -11.65 21.71
N LYS A 403 22.41 -12.23 22.89
CA LYS A 403 21.34 -13.18 23.18
C LYS A 403 20.81 -12.89 24.58
N THR A 404 19.53 -12.57 24.71
CA THR A 404 18.90 -12.26 26.00
C THR A 404 17.63 -13.08 26.17
N GLY A 405 17.53 -13.80 27.30
CA GLY A 405 16.39 -14.67 27.61
C GLY A 405 16.30 -15.95 26.76
N ILE A 406 17.33 -16.25 25.96
CA ILE A 406 17.41 -17.40 25.06
C ILE A 406 18.71 -18.17 25.24
N ASP A 407 18.68 -19.43 24.83
CA ASP A 407 19.79 -20.36 24.86
C ASP A 407 20.95 -19.86 23.99
N PRO A 408 22.21 -19.95 24.46
CA PRO A 408 23.37 -19.63 23.64
C PRO A 408 23.43 -20.35 22.29
N ALA A 409 22.87 -21.55 22.19
CA ALA A 409 22.85 -22.39 20.98
C ALA A 409 21.68 -22.04 20.04
N VAL A 410 21.64 -20.79 19.56
CA VAL A 410 20.72 -20.39 18.48
C VAL A 410 21.10 -21.14 17.20
N THR A 411 20.14 -21.86 16.62
CA THR A 411 20.34 -22.60 15.36
C THR A 411 19.58 -21.92 14.23
N THR A 412 19.86 -22.32 12.99
CA THR A 412 19.14 -21.82 11.81
C THR A 412 18.58 -22.96 10.98
N VAL A 413 17.46 -22.71 10.32
CA VAL A 413 16.76 -23.69 9.50
C VAL A 413 16.08 -22.99 8.33
N ARG A 414 15.74 -23.75 7.29
CA ARG A 414 14.93 -23.27 6.17
C ARG A 414 13.45 -23.55 6.43
N ARG A 415 12.60 -22.52 6.30
CA ARG A 415 11.14 -22.63 6.44
C ARG A 415 10.38 -22.16 5.21
N ASN A 416 10.92 -21.23 4.43
CA ASN A 416 10.30 -20.80 3.20
C ASN A 416 10.51 -21.85 2.09
N THR A 417 9.46 -22.63 1.85
CA THR A 417 9.42 -23.67 0.82
C THR A 417 9.07 -23.12 -0.57
N GLN A 418 8.62 -21.86 -0.65
CA GLN A 418 8.22 -21.23 -1.92
C GLN A 418 9.42 -20.72 -2.73
N ARG A 419 10.58 -20.54 -2.08
CA ARG A 419 11.81 -20.08 -2.73
C ARG A 419 12.57 -21.25 -3.36
N SER A 420 13.17 -21.02 -4.51
CA SER A 420 13.99 -22.03 -5.21
C SER A 420 15.43 -22.11 -4.68
N ASP A 421 15.92 -21.09 -3.98
CA ASP A 421 17.26 -21.09 -3.38
C ASP A 421 17.42 -22.13 -2.27
N LYS A 422 18.66 -22.37 -1.80
CA LYS A 422 18.96 -23.32 -0.71
C LYS A 422 19.32 -22.64 0.62
N GLY A 423 19.06 -21.34 0.77
CA GLY A 423 19.43 -20.60 1.96
C GLY A 423 18.59 -20.97 3.19
N VAL A 424 19.15 -20.70 4.37
CA VAL A 424 18.40 -20.77 5.64
C VAL A 424 17.86 -19.39 5.97
N ASP A 425 16.61 -19.31 6.42
CA ASP A 425 15.86 -18.06 6.56
C ASP A 425 15.31 -17.84 7.97
N THR A 426 15.52 -18.81 8.86
CA THR A 426 14.87 -18.86 10.16
C THR A 426 15.88 -19.05 11.27
N TRP A 427 15.81 -18.19 12.30
CA TRP A 427 16.46 -18.41 13.58
C TRP A 427 15.56 -19.23 14.50
N VAL A 428 16.13 -20.25 15.14
CA VAL A 428 15.44 -21.07 16.15
C VAL A 428 16.07 -20.80 17.50
N MET A 429 15.28 -20.25 18.41
CA MET A 429 15.69 -19.80 19.72
C MET A 429 14.92 -20.55 20.80
N LYS A 430 15.60 -21.00 21.85
CA LYS A 430 14.96 -21.66 23.00
C LYS A 430 14.99 -20.74 24.22
N VAL A 431 13.87 -20.52 24.86
CA VAL A 431 13.75 -19.67 26.06
C VAL A 431 14.40 -20.37 27.25
N THR A 432 15.30 -19.70 27.97
CA THR A 432 16.08 -20.31 29.07
C THR A 432 15.38 -20.27 30.43
N SER A 433 14.64 -19.20 30.69
CA SER A 433 13.85 -18.99 31.91
C SER A 433 12.56 -18.24 31.57
N ALA A 434 11.57 -18.27 32.46
CA ALA A 434 10.33 -17.56 32.22
C ALA A 434 10.59 -16.05 32.00
N ALA A 435 10.20 -15.52 30.84
CA ALA A 435 10.55 -14.15 30.45
C ALA A 435 9.40 -13.49 29.68
N ALA A 436 9.15 -12.20 29.94
CA ALA A 436 8.14 -11.44 29.20
C ALA A 436 8.54 -11.16 27.75
N SER A 437 9.85 -11.16 27.47
CA SER A 437 10.42 -10.94 26.15
C SER A 437 11.76 -11.65 26.01
N VAL A 438 12.12 -11.94 24.77
CA VAL A 438 13.46 -12.40 24.39
C VAL A 438 14.03 -11.51 23.28
N THR A 439 15.36 -11.45 23.21
CA THR A 439 16.04 -10.59 22.22
C THR A 439 17.21 -11.31 21.58
N LEU A 440 17.29 -11.19 20.25
CA LEU A 440 18.42 -11.60 19.43
C LEU A 440 19.10 -10.34 18.87
N GLY A 441 20.31 -10.04 19.34
CA GLY A 441 21.14 -8.95 18.81
C GLY A 441 21.90 -9.40 17.57
N LEU A 442 21.91 -8.56 16.54
CA LEU A 442 22.49 -8.86 15.22
C LEU A 442 23.31 -7.67 14.71
N THR A 443 24.31 -7.96 13.89
CA THR A 443 24.94 -6.97 13.00
C THR A 443 24.73 -7.39 11.56
N ILE A 444 24.32 -6.44 10.72
CA ILE A 444 24.12 -6.66 9.29
C ILE A 444 25.47 -6.74 8.58
N GLN A 445 25.71 -7.81 7.84
CA GLN A 445 26.97 -8.01 7.13
C GLN A 445 27.05 -7.15 5.86
N SER A 446 28.28 -6.78 5.46
CA SER A 446 28.52 -5.85 4.36
C SER A 446 28.23 -6.39 2.96
N LYS A 447 28.08 -7.71 2.82
CA LYS A 447 27.76 -8.38 1.57
C LYS A 447 26.32 -8.88 1.55
N LEU A 448 25.36 -8.06 1.97
CA LEU A 448 23.98 -8.40 1.64
C LEU A 448 23.87 -8.43 0.11
N PHE A 449 23.53 -9.60 -0.44
CA PHE A 449 23.40 -9.87 -1.87
C PHE A 449 22.20 -9.15 -2.52
N LEU A 450 21.56 -8.23 -1.80
CA LEU A 450 20.51 -7.40 -2.34
C LEU A 450 21.21 -6.37 -3.21
N GLY A 451 21.33 -6.66 -4.51
CA GLY A 451 22.00 -5.79 -5.46
C GLY A 451 21.58 -4.34 -5.29
N ASP A 452 22.46 -3.40 -5.63
CA ASP A 452 22.32 -1.94 -5.51
C ASP A 452 21.14 -1.33 -6.29
N VAL A 453 20.11 -2.11 -6.63
CA VAL A 453 19.08 -1.79 -7.61
C VAL A 453 17.78 -1.34 -6.96
N HIS A 454 17.57 -1.61 -5.66
CA HIS A 454 16.28 -1.36 -4.99
C HIS A 454 16.43 -0.81 -3.57
N HIS A 455 15.87 0.38 -3.36
CA HIS A 455 15.82 1.04 -2.06
C HIS A 455 14.45 0.83 -1.38
N ASN A 456 14.36 1.15 -0.10
CA ASN A 456 13.11 1.11 0.67
C ASN A 456 12.44 -0.27 0.76
N LEU A 457 13.25 -1.34 0.71
CA LEU A 457 12.74 -2.72 0.75
C LEU A 457 12.43 -3.16 2.18
N PRO A 458 11.23 -3.65 2.47
CA PRO A 458 10.86 -3.94 3.83
C PRO A 458 11.24 -5.39 4.21
N PHE A 459 11.89 -5.54 5.35
CA PHE A 459 12.30 -6.81 5.95
C PHE A 459 11.27 -7.22 7.00
N TRP A 460 10.49 -8.25 6.66
CA TRP A 460 9.40 -8.70 7.52
C TRP A 460 9.78 -9.94 8.28
N LEU A 461 9.10 -10.14 9.39
CA LEU A 461 9.31 -11.27 10.25
C LEU A 461 8.04 -12.10 10.29
N LYS A 462 8.19 -13.39 10.13
CA LYS A 462 7.20 -14.38 10.53
C LYS A 462 7.72 -15.06 11.78
N ALA A 463 6.89 -15.20 12.79
CA ALA A 463 7.30 -15.90 13.99
C ALA A 463 6.32 -16.99 14.38
N LYS A 464 6.88 -18.09 14.86
CA LYS A 464 6.18 -19.27 15.34
C LYS A 464 6.69 -19.61 16.72
N PHE A 465 5.76 -19.79 17.65
CA PHE A 465 6.03 -20.23 19.01
C PHE A 465 5.64 -21.69 19.16
N THR A 466 6.36 -22.45 19.99
CA THR A 466 5.97 -23.79 20.41
C THR A 466 6.24 -23.91 21.91
N ALA A 467 5.20 -24.19 22.70
CA ALA A 467 5.36 -24.34 24.15
C ALA A 467 6.24 -25.55 24.50
N PRO A 468 6.81 -25.63 25.72
CA PRO A 468 7.72 -26.71 26.11
C PRO A 468 7.11 -28.12 25.98
N ASN A 469 5.80 -28.24 26.18
CA ASN A 469 5.05 -29.49 26.07
C ASN A 469 4.55 -29.78 24.64
N GLY A 470 4.95 -28.97 23.65
CA GLY A 470 4.51 -29.09 22.25
C GLY A 470 3.09 -28.59 21.98
N THR A 471 2.36 -28.10 22.99
CA THR A 471 1.00 -27.57 22.82
C THR A 471 1.02 -26.09 22.42
N GLY A 472 -0.02 -25.62 21.73
CA GLY A 472 -0.18 -24.20 21.37
C GLY A 472 0.93 -23.69 20.46
N VAL A 473 0.78 -23.92 19.15
CA VAL A 473 1.73 -23.44 18.12
C VAL A 473 1.12 -22.25 17.33
N PRO A 474 1.05 -21.04 17.91
CA PRO A 474 0.67 -19.85 17.19
C PRO A 474 1.77 -19.47 16.19
N THR A 475 1.35 -19.14 14.97
CA THR A 475 2.21 -18.62 13.90
C THR A 475 1.62 -17.31 13.41
N PHE A 476 2.42 -16.25 13.38
CA PHE A 476 1.98 -14.89 13.08
C PHE A 476 2.99 -14.18 12.17
N ASP A 477 2.47 -13.41 11.22
CA ASP A 477 3.25 -12.59 10.30
C ASP A 477 3.24 -11.12 10.80
N PHE A 478 4.41 -10.50 10.93
CA PHE A 478 4.62 -9.19 11.54
C PHE A 478 5.01 -8.14 10.50
N ILE A 479 4.16 -8.00 9.49
CA ILE A 479 4.41 -7.13 8.33
C ILE A 479 4.34 -5.64 8.71
N HIS A 480 3.51 -5.26 9.70
CA HIS A 480 3.36 -3.86 10.10
C HIS A 480 4.63 -3.30 10.80
N ASP A 481 5.36 -4.13 11.55
CA ASP A 481 6.59 -3.75 12.28
C ASP A 481 7.89 -3.99 11.48
N ALA A 482 7.77 -4.02 10.15
CA ALA A 482 8.89 -4.16 9.21
C ALA A 482 10.02 -3.14 9.42
N ALA A 483 11.27 -3.60 9.34
CA ALA A 483 12.42 -2.71 9.13
C ALA A 483 12.58 -2.40 7.64
N ILE A 484 13.06 -1.20 7.32
CA ILE A 484 13.31 -0.81 5.92
C ILE A 484 14.80 -0.92 5.65
N TYR A 485 15.16 -1.69 4.62
CA TYR A 485 16.52 -1.82 4.14
C TYR A 485 16.88 -0.66 3.21
N SER A 486 18.03 -0.06 3.48
CA SER A 486 18.76 0.84 2.58
C SER A 486 20.06 0.15 2.19
N ALA A 487 20.28 0.02 0.87
CA ALA A 487 21.57 -0.36 0.31
C ALA A 487 22.66 0.64 0.71
#